data_AF-A0AAU8DYQ7-F1
#
_entry.id   AF-A0AAU8DYQ7-F1
#
_cell.length_a   1.000
_cell.length_b   1.000
_cell.length_c   1.000
_cell.angle_alpha   90.00
_cell.angle_beta   90.00
_cell.angle_gamma   90.00
#
_symmetry.space_group_name_H-M   'P 1'
#
loop_
_entity.id
_entity.type
_entity.pdbx_description
1 polymer ?
#
loop_
_entity_poly.entity_id
_entity_poly.type
_entity_poly.pdbx_seq_one_letter_code
_entity_poly.pdbx_strand_id
1 'polypeptide(L)'
;MSDSFFASSNVKLLKNIRADFAVEVLLTERLQGFGVSPFNAYINTLVDILGGGVESSRTLFEETMEWVKREQYPNYVQNLSDIFIRRFSFDSKEKVIGLELLGFEKIVIEIVRALTTEPSINLAKRSVRSLGLEDVRGALERSVTDINFDEVYITSFIIENGERKVFKSRRLADDLFESLRHDEIPYYHGDHSGVYTVAHSAEEDHLHPQLTPRDITHLVIEIVPDFLI
;
A
#
# COMPACT_ATOMS: atom_id res chain seq x y z
N MET A 1 7.37 5.50 16.73
CA MET A 1 5.93 5.75 16.47
C MET A 1 5.32 4.41 16.09
N SER A 2 4.21 3.98 16.71
CA SER A 2 3.63 2.62 16.58
C SER A 2 2.11 2.68 16.38
N ASP A 3 1.62 3.71 15.71
CA ASP A 3 0.17 3.93 15.57
C ASP A 3 -0.35 3.35 14.24
N SER A 4 -1.52 2.72 14.30
CA SER A 4 -2.22 2.18 13.12
C SER A 4 -2.45 3.27 12.07
N PHE A 5 -2.43 2.95 10.76
CA PHE A 5 -2.82 3.95 9.75
C PHE A 5 -4.32 4.29 9.83
N PHE A 6 -5.12 3.47 10.52
CA PHE A 6 -6.50 3.77 10.89
C PHE A 6 -6.65 4.75 12.06
N ALA A 7 -5.56 5.16 12.72
CA ALA A 7 -5.63 6.24 13.70
C ALA A 7 -6.14 7.53 13.03
N SER A 8 -6.96 8.30 13.74
CA SER A 8 -7.64 9.47 13.17
C SER A 8 -6.69 10.52 12.59
N SER A 9 -5.54 10.72 13.21
CA SER A 9 -4.45 11.59 12.71
C SER A 9 -3.89 11.09 11.37
N ASN A 10 -3.62 9.79 11.26
CA ASN A 10 -3.06 9.16 10.06
C ASN A 10 -4.07 9.17 8.91
N VAL A 11 -5.33 8.83 9.18
CA VAL A 11 -6.41 8.91 8.18
C VAL A 11 -6.56 10.33 7.65
N LYS A 12 -6.44 11.34 8.51
CA LYS A 12 -6.51 12.75 8.09
C LYS A 12 -5.38 13.11 7.13
N LEU A 13 -4.15 12.63 7.37
CA LEU A 13 -3.03 12.85 6.45
C LEU A 13 -3.21 12.08 5.13
N LEU A 14 -3.64 10.82 5.20
CA LEU A 14 -3.93 10.00 4.02
C LEU A 14 -4.99 10.62 3.11
N LYS A 15 -5.94 11.37 3.65
CA LYS A 15 -6.92 12.11 2.82
C LYS A 15 -6.33 13.23 1.99
N ASN A 16 -5.16 13.74 2.39
CA ASN A 16 -4.45 14.80 1.66
C ASN A 16 -3.51 14.24 0.58
N ILE A 17 -3.17 12.95 0.62
CA ILE A 17 -2.40 12.28 -0.45
C ILE A 17 -3.34 11.74 -1.54
N ARG A 18 -2.81 11.03 -2.55
CA ARG A 18 -3.57 10.44 -3.65
C ARG A 18 -4.42 9.24 -3.18
N ALA A 19 -5.62 9.11 -3.73
CA ALA A 19 -6.61 8.13 -3.25
C ALA A 19 -6.20 6.67 -3.46
N ASP A 20 -5.51 6.37 -4.56
CA ASP A 20 -4.94 5.05 -4.83
C ASP A 20 -3.93 4.64 -3.74
N PHE A 21 -3.00 5.53 -3.39
CA PHE A 21 -2.03 5.28 -2.33
C PHE A 21 -2.70 5.12 -0.96
N ALA A 22 -3.69 5.96 -0.65
CA ALA A 22 -4.42 5.85 0.62
C ALA A 22 -5.16 4.51 0.75
N VAL A 23 -5.77 4.03 -0.34
CA VAL A 23 -6.40 2.71 -0.39
C VAL A 23 -5.36 1.60 -0.23
N GLU A 24 -4.23 1.69 -0.93
CA GLU A 24 -3.15 0.71 -0.83
C GLU A 24 -2.64 0.55 0.61
N VAL A 25 -2.35 1.67 1.30
CA VAL A 25 -1.86 1.67 2.68
C VAL A 25 -2.86 1.01 3.63
N LEU A 26 -4.12 1.46 3.62
CA LEU A 26 -5.14 0.97 4.55
C LEU A 26 -5.53 -0.49 4.26
N LEU A 27 -5.62 -0.85 2.99
CA LEU A 27 -5.96 -2.21 2.59
C LEU A 27 -4.84 -3.19 2.94
N THR A 28 -3.59 -2.82 2.66
CA THR A 28 -2.44 -3.66 2.99
C THR A 28 -2.31 -3.87 4.50
N GLU A 29 -2.50 -2.83 5.33
CA GLU A 29 -2.46 -2.97 6.79
C GLU A 29 -3.49 -4.00 7.30
N ARG A 30 -4.71 -4.01 6.73
CA ARG A 30 -5.73 -4.98 7.11
C ARG A 30 -5.45 -6.37 6.59
N LEU A 31 -4.97 -6.51 5.36
CA LEU A 31 -4.73 -7.80 4.71
C LEU A 31 -3.46 -8.49 5.22
N GLN A 32 -2.51 -7.76 5.79
CA GLN A 32 -1.28 -8.32 6.34
C GLN A 32 -1.56 -9.40 7.41
N GLY A 33 -2.58 -9.21 8.25
CA GLY A 33 -3.00 -10.20 9.25
C GLY A 33 -3.49 -11.54 8.67
N PHE A 34 -3.83 -11.55 7.38
CA PHE A 34 -4.26 -12.74 6.65
C PHE A 34 -3.17 -13.31 5.73
N GLY A 35 -2.00 -12.66 5.63
CA GLY A 35 -0.96 -13.01 4.67
C GLY A 35 -1.40 -12.82 3.21
N VAL A 36 -2.37 -11.94 2.96
CA VAL A 36 -2.95 -11.70 1.63
C VAL A 36 -2.37 -10.41 1.04
N SER A 37 -1.95 -10.46 -0.22
CA SER A 37 -1.57 -9.26 -0.97
C SER A 37 -2.79 -8.68 -1.70
N PRO A 38 -3.06 -7.37 -1.60
CA PRO A 38 -4.17 -6.75 -2.30
C PRO A 38 -4.05 -6.79 -3.83
N PHE A 39 -2.84 -6.99 -4.35
CA PHE A 39 -2.54 -7.01 -5.79
C PHE A 39 -2.49 -8.42 -6.41
N ASN A 40 -2.40 -9.47 -5.58
CA ASN A 40 -2.28 -10.87 -6.02
C ASN A 40 -3.44 -11.76 -5.52
N ALA A 41 -4.48 -11.15 -4.95
CA ALA A 41 -5.74 -11.81 -4.66
C ALA A 41 -6.86 -11.10 -5.43
N TYR A 42 -7.85 -11.88 -5.85
CA TYR A 42 -8.89 -11.45 -6.76
C TYR A 42 -10.26 -11.71 -6.18
N ILE A 43 -11.16 -10.74 -6.29
CA ILE A 43 -12.59 -11.02 -6.21
C ILE A 43 -13.05 -11.51 -7.58
N ASN A 44 -13.61 -12.72 -7.62
CA ASN A 44 -14.20 -13.28 -8.84
C ASN A 44 -15.69 -13.38 -8.64
N THR A 45 -16.46 -12.98 -9.65
CA THR A 45 -17.93 -13.03 -9.63
C THR A 45 -18.45 -13.83 -10.81
N LEU A 46 -19.33 -14.79 -10.56
CA LEU A 46 -20.02 -15.59 -11.57
C LEU A 46 -21.12 -14.81 -12.27
N VAL A 47 -21.40 -15.17 -13.53
CA VAL A 47 -22.58 -14.66 -14.27
C VAL A 47 -23.87 -15.09 -13.57
N ASP A 48 -23.98 -16.36 -13.24
CA ASP A 48 -25.04 -16.94 -12.44
C ASP A 48 -24.58 -18.28 -11.82
N ILE A 49 -25.38 -18.86 -10.93
CA ILE A 49 -25.02 -20.09 -10.19
C ILE A 49 -25.01 -21.34 -11.12
N LEU A 50 -25.74 -21.29 -12.24
CA LEU A 50 -26.01 -22.42 -13.13
C LEU A 50 -25.11 -22.41 -14.40
N GLY A 51 -24.66 -21.24 -14.84
CA GLY A 51 -23.80 -20.99 -15.98
C GLY A 51 -22.39 -20.68 -15.50
N GLY A 52 -21.50 -21.67 -15.60
CA GLY A 52 -20.16 -21.71 -14.98
C GLY A 52 -19.10 -20.73 -15.51
N GLY A 53 -19.50 -19.53 -15.96
CA GLY A 53 -18.59 -18.47 -16.37
C GLY A 53 -18.33 -17.46 -15.26
N VAL A 54 -17.06 -17.10 -15.07
CA VAL A 54 -16.69 -15.93 -14.27
C VAL A 54 -16.91 -14.67 -15.11
N GLU A 55 -17.85 -13.83 -14.69
CA GLU A 55 -18.20 -12.55 -15.34
C GLU A 55 -17.09 -11.52 -15.14
N SER A 56 -16.62 -11.38 -13.91
CA SER A 56 -15.65 -10.36 -13.55
C SER A 56 -14.59 -10.89 -12.60
N SER A 57 -13.39 -10.33 -12.74
CA SER A 57 -12.24 -10.67 -11.91
C SER A 57 -11.34 -9.45 -11.76
N ARG A 58 -11.27 -8.92 -10.54
CA ARG A 58 -10.51 -7.73 -10.15
C ARG A 58 -9.64 -8.06 -8.96
N THR A 59 -8.47 -7.44 -8.88
CA THR A 59 -7.66 -7.50 -7.66
C THR A 59 -8.44 -6.90 -6.49
N LEU A 60 -8.13 -7.31 -5.25
CA LEU A 60 -8.74 -6.72 -4.07
C LEU A 60 -8.49 -5.20 -3.99
N PHE A 61 -7.34 -4.75 -4.48
CA PHE A 61 -7.04 -3.33 -4.64
C PHE A 61 -7.99 -2.62 -5.61
N GLU A 62 -8.10 -3.12 -6.85
CA GLU A 62 -8.97 -2.52 -7.87
C GLU A 62 -10.43 -2.48 -7.41
N GLU A 63 -10.90 -3.54 -6.76
CA GLU A 63 -12.26 -3.60 -6.24
C GLU A 63 -12.48 -2.59 -5.10
N THR A 64 -11.57 -2.52 -4.14
CA THR A 64 -11.67 -1.55 -3.03
C THR A 64 -11.65 -0.12 -3.55
N MET A 65 -10.78 0.16 -4.52
CA MET A 65 -10.68 1.47 -5.15
C MET A 65 -11.98 1.87 -5.87
N GLU A 66 -12.67 0.91 -6.51
CA GLU A 66 -13.97 1.16 -7.14
C GLU A 66 -15.03 1.57 -6.12
N TRP A 67 -15.11 0.90 -4.96
CA TRP A 67 -16.05 1.25 -3.89
C TRP A 67 -15.75 2.62 -3.27
N VAL A 68 -14.47 2.95 -3.09
CA VAL A 68 -14.05 4.27 -2.61
C VAL A 68 -14.42 5.37 -3.61
N LYS A 69 -14.20 5.16 -4.91
CA LYS A 69 -14.59 6.12 -5.97
C LYS A 69 -16.09 6.34 -6.05
N ARG A 70 -16.89 5.30 -5.80
CA ARG A 70 -18.35 5.38 -5.77
C ARG A 70 -18.89 5.99 -4.47
N GLU A 71 -18.05 6.12 -3.46
CA GLU A 71 -18.44 6.51 -2.10
C GLU A 71 -19.56 5.64 -1.54
N GLN A 72 -19.54 4.35 -1.86
CA GLN A 72 -20.57 3.37 -1.52
C GLN A 72 -19.97 2.15 -0.84
N TYR A 73 -20.82 1.42 -0.10
CA TYR A 73 -20.43 0.17 0.53
C TYR A 73 -20.67 -1.02 -0.40
N PRO A 74 -19.76 -2.00 -0.41
CA PRO A 74 -19.98 -3.24 -1.12
C PRO A 74 -21.22 -3.99 -0.63
N ASN A 75 -21.82 -4.75 -1.53
CA ASN A 75 -22.99 -5.58 -1.28
C ASN A 75 -22.88 -6.90 -2.06
N TYR A 76 -21.79 -7.64 -1.80
CA TYR A 76 -21.49 -8.86 -2.55
C TYR A 76 -22.54 -9.95 -2.32
N VAL A 77 -22.95 -10.62 -3.40
CA VAL A 77 -23.87 -11.76 -3.32
C VAL A 77 -23.09 -13.02 -3.01
N GLN A 78 -23.35 -13.60 -1.84
CA GLN A 78 -22.76 -14.87 -1.42
C GLN A 78 -23.03 -15.97 -2.46
N ASN A 79 -22.05 -16.83 -2.69
CA ASN A 79 -22.04 -17.90 -3.73
C ASN A 79 -21.95 -17.42 -5.19
N LEU A 80 -22.10 -16.12 -5.47
CA LEU A 80 -21.78 -15.55 -6.77
C LEU A 80 -20.40 -14.91 -6.78
N SER A 81 -20.01 -14.27 -5.69
CA SER A 81 -18.67 -13.72 -5.50
C SER A 81 -17.89 -14.51 -4.46
N ASP A 82 -16.57 -14.62 -4.63
CA ASP A 82 -15.64 -15.06 -3.59
C ASP A 82 -14.21 -14.60 -3.92
N ILE A 83 -13.26 -14.89 -3.02
CA ILE A 83 -11.87 -14.43 -3.12
C ILE A 83 -10.93 -15.57 -3.50
N PHE A 84 -10.12 -15.35 -4.52
CA PHE A 84 -9.25 -16.35 -5.13
C PHE A 84 -7.82 -15.83 -5.31
N ILE A 85 -6.85 -16.74 -5.28
CA ILE A 85 -5.46 -16.45 -5.65
C ILE A 85 -5.27 -16.38 -7.17
N ARG A 86 -6.25 -16.87 -7.93
CA ARG A 86 -6.20 -16.92 -9.40
C ARG A 86 -7.32 -16.10 -10.02
N ARG A 87 -6.95 -15.32 -11.02
CA ARG A 87 -7.87 -14.53 -11.84
C ARG A 87 -8.80 -15.44 -12.64
N PHE A 88 -10.07 -15.04 -12.77
CA PHE A 88 -11.11 -15.76 -13.56
C PHE A 88 -11.30 -17.23 -13.19
N SER A 89 -11.20 -17.56 -11.90
CA SER A 89 -11.46 -18.92 -11.40
C SER A 89 -12.56 -18.94 -10.35
N PHE A 90 -13.26 -20.06 -10.27
CA PHE A 90 -14.17 -20.36 -9.17
C PHE A 90 -13.92 -21.73 -8.55
N ASP A 91 -12.73 -22.31 -8.79
CA ASP A 91 -12.31 -23.56 -8.15
C ASP A 91 -12.03 -23.32 -6.66
N SER A 92 -12.69 -24.09 -5.80
CA SER A 92 -12.46 -24.14 -4.37
C SER A 92 -10.99 -24.27 -3.95
N LYS A 93 -10.15 -24.94 -4.76
CA LYS A 93 -8.70 -25.11 -4.49
C LYS A 93 -7.89 -23.84 -4.66
N GLU A 94 -8.44 -22.88 -5.41
CA GLU A 94 -7.81 -21.60 -5.70
C GLU A 94 -8.40 -20.47 -4.84
N LYS A 95 -9.25 -20.80 -3.86
CA LYS A 95 -9.74 -19.83 -2.88
C LYS A 95 -8.61 -19.37 -1.95
N VAL A 96 -8.65 -18.10 -1.58
CA VAL A 96 -7.77 -17.57 -0.53
C VAL A 96 -8.13 -18.22 0.80
N ILE A 97 -7.13 -18.78 1.48
CA ILE A 97 -7.31 -19.37 2.81
C ILE A 97 -7.22 -18.25 3.85
N GLY A 98 -8.15 -18.25 4.82
CA GLY A 98 -8.12 -17.35 5.98
C GLY A 98 -8.83 -16.01 5.80
N LEU A 99 -9.12 -15.58 4.56
CA LEU A 99 -9.90 -14.39 4.27
C LEU A 99 -11.23 -14.76 3.59
N GLU A 100 -12.32 -14.67 4.35
CA GLU A 100 -13.67 -14.87 3.83
C GLU A 100 -14.22 -13.60 3.17
N LEU A 101 -15.14 -13.76 2.20
CA LEU A 101 -15.77 -12.65 1.50
C LEU A 101 -16.40 -11.62 2.46
N LEU A 102 -17.12 -12.06 3.49
CA LEU A 102 -17.71 -11.16 4.51
C LEU A 102 -16.65 -10.41 5.32
N GLY A 103 -15.49 -11.03 5.55
CA GLY A 103 -14.35 -10.39 6.21
C GLY A 103 -13.77 -9.27 5.34
N PHE A 104 -13.58 -9.54 4.04
CA PHE A 104 -13.14 -8.54 3.08
C PHE A 104 -14.17 -7.41 2.91
N GLU A 105 -15.46 -7.73 2.84
CA GLU A 105 -16.54 -6.73 2.76
C GLU A 105 -16.46 -5.73 3.93
N LYS A 106 -16.25 -6.22 5.15
CA LYS A 106 -16.05 -5.36 6.34
C LYS A 106 -14.81 -4.46 6.21
N ILE A 107 -13.69 -5.00 5.71
CA ILE A 107 -12.48 -4.23 5.47
C ILE A 107 -12.74 -3.09 4.48
N VAL A 108 -13.43 -3.37 3.36
CA VAL A 108 -13.78 -2.36 2.37
C VAL A 108 -14.71 -1.30 2.97
N ILE A 109 -15.73 -1.70 3.75
CA ILE A 109 -16.63 -0.76 4.44
C ILE A 109 -15.84 0.18 5.37
N GLU A 110 -14.88 -0.36 6.13
CA GLU A 110 -14.03 0.44 7.01
C GLU A 110 -13.17 1.44 6.23
N ILE A 111 -12.57 1.03 5.12
CA ILE A 111 -11.75 1.89 4.27
C ILE A 111 -12.59 2.98 3.61
N VAL A 112 -13.72 2.61 3.00
CA VAL A 112 -14.66 3.58 2.40
C VAL A 112 -15.07 4.58 3.46
N ARG A 113 -15.53 4.13 4.64
CA ARG A 113 -15.91 5.03 5.73
C ARG A 113 -14.76 5.94 6.16
N ALA A 114 -13.55 5.41 6.34
CA ALA A 114 -12.39 6.18 6.76
C ALA A 114 -12.09 7.30 5.76
N LEU A 115 -12.13 7.01 4.46
CA LEU A 115 -11.74 7.94 3.41
C LEU A 115 -12.87 8.90 2.97
N THR A 116 -14.14 8.52 3.07
CA THR A 116 -15.26 9.35 2.57
C THR A 116 -15.99 10.13 3.67
N THR A 117 -15.82 9.79 4.94
CA THR A 117 -16.35 10.62 6.05
C THR A 117 -15.64 11.98 6.07
N GLU A 118 -16.37 13.07 6.28
CA GLU A 118 -15.83 14.43 6.26
C GLU A 118 -14.61 14.66 7.19
N PRO A 119 -13.54 15.35 6.74
CA PRO A 119 -13.32 15.77 5.34
C PRO A 119 -13.12 14.55 4.44
N SER A 120 -13.79 14.49 3.29
CA SER A 120 -13.64 13.38 2.35
C SER A 120 -12.30 13.45 1.62
N ILE A 121 -11.80 12.30 1.17
CA ILE A 121 -10.60 12.23 0.34
C ILE A 121 -10.85 12.90 -1.01
N ASN A 122 -9.84 13.61 -1.51
CA ASN A 122 -9.91 14.17 -2.85
C ASN A 122 -9.67 13.07 -3.91
N LEU A 123 -10.75 12.68 -4.59
CA LEU A 123 -10.77 11.69 -5.67
C LEU A 123 -10.29 12.22 -7.03
N ALA A 124 -10.02 13.53 -7.16
CA ALA A 124 -9.47 14.08 -8.38
C ALA A 124 -8.09 13.48 -8.67
N LYS A 125 -7.82 13.23 -9.95
CA LYS A 125 -6.49 12.84 -10.40
C LYS A 125 -5.54 13.98 -10.09
N ARG A 126 -4.56 13.70 -9.23
CA ARG A 126 -3.46 14.59 -8.88
C ARG A 126 -2.16 13.97 -9.33
N SER A 127 -1.30 14.78 -9.92
CA SER A 127 0.02 14.34 -10.37
C SER A 127 1.10 14.99 -9.53
N VAL A 128 2.23 14.31 -9.43
CA VAL A 128 3.43 14.87 -8.82
C VAL A 128 3.93 16.00 -9.72
N ARG A 129 4.14 17.20 -9.14
CA ARG A 129 4.74 18.33 -9.85
C ARG A 129 6.19 18.02 -10.23
N SER A 130 6.77 18.82 -11.12
CA SER A 130 8.22 18.71 -11.39
C SER A 130 9.00 19.04 -10.12
N LEU A 131 9.89 18.13 -9.71
CA LEU A 131 10.73 18.24 -8.52
C LEU A 131 12.20 18.03 -8.88
N GLY A 132 13.09 18.66 -8.12
CA GLY A 132 14.49 18.27 -8.02
C GLY A 132 14.73 17.32 -6.84
N LEU A 133 15.86 16.61 -6.85
CA LEU A 133 16.29 15.76 -5.72
C LEU A 133 16.37 16.56 -4.41
N GLU A 134 16.82 17.81 -4.48
CA GLU A 134 16.95 18.69 -3.31
C GLU A 134 15.58 19.09 -2.72
N ASP A 135 14.50 19.12 -3.52
CA ASP A 135 13.15 19.34 -2.99
C ASP A 135 12.72 18.18 -2.08
N VAL A 136 13.06 16.95 -2.46
CA VAL A 136 12.77 15.72 -1.70
C VAL A 136 13.63 15.66 -0.44
N ARG A 137 14.95 15.92 -0.56
CA ARG A 137 15.87 15.96 0.61
C ARG A 137 15.42 16.99 1.63
N GLY A 138 15.18 18.23 1.18
CA GLY A 138 14.75 19.30 2.07
C GLY A 138 13.41 19.01 2.73
N ALA A 139 12.50 18.26 2.10
CA ALA A 139 11.25 17.83 2.74
C ALA A 139 11.49 16.78 3.84
N LEU A 140 12.33 15.78 3.59
CA LEU A 140 12.71 14.78 4.59
C LEU A 140 13.35 15.42 5.83
N GLU A 141 14.33 16.31 5.62
CA GLU A 141 15.04 17.02 6.70
C GLU A 141 14.13 17.92 7.53
N ARG A 142 13.07 18.49 6.93
CA ARG A 142 12.08 19.29 7.64
C ARG A 142 11.14 18.45 8.48
N SER A 143 10.78 17.24 8.03
CA SER A 143 9.89 16.35 8.77
C SER A 143 10.58 15.70 9.97
N VAL A 144 11.88 15.38 9.87
CA VAL A 144 12.65 14.82 10.99
C VAL A 144 14.04 15.43 11.09
N THR A 145 14.26 16.25 12.12
CA THR A 145 15.49 17.03 12.30
C THR A 145 16.68 16.23 12.81
N ASP A 146 16.43 15.07 13.43
CA ASP A 146 17.47 14.29 14.13
C ASP A 146 18.02 13.13 13.29
N ILE A 147 17.58 13.01 12.04
CA ILE A 147 17.99 11.94 11.11
C ILE A 147 18.85 12.52 10.00
N ASN A 148 20.03 11.91 9.80
CA ASN A 148 20.86 12.18 8.63
C ASN A 148 20.41 11.33 7.45
N PHE A 149 19.56 11.87 6.57
CA PHE A 149 19.01 11.14 5.43
C PHE A 149 20.04 10.79 4.34
N ASP A 150 21.25 11.36 4.37
CA ASP A 150 22.35 10.96 3.47
C ASP A 150 22.90 9.56 3.79
N GLU A 151 22.64 9.06 5.00
CA GLU A 151 23.05 7.75 5.50
C GLU A 151 21.87 6.77 5.59
N VAL A 152 20.67 7.16 5.13
CA VAL A 152 19.49 6.29 5.17
C VAL A 152 19.32 5.58 3.83
N TYR A 153 19.46 4.26 3.84
CA TYR A 153 19.29 3.40 2.68
C TYR A 153 18.01 2.56 2.81
N ILE A 154 17.24 2.50 1.73
CA ILE A 154 16.21 1.49 1.54
C ILE A 154 16.83 0.33 0.78
N THR A 155 16.75 -0.86 1.39
CA THR A 155 17.22 -2.09 0.78
C THR A 155 16.05 -3.04 0.61
N SER A 156 15.83 -3.48 -0.63
CA SER A 156 14.81 -4.46 -1.00
C SER A 156 15.46 -5.82 -1.23
N PHE A 157 14.73 -6.87 -0.88
CA PHE A 157 15.20 -8.24 -0.90
C PHE A 157 14.34 -9.12 -1.80
N ILE A 158 14.99 -10.10 -2.41
CA ILE A 158 14.33 -11.25 -3.04
C ILE A 158 14.73 -12.52 -2.31
N ILE A 159 13.85 -13.52 -2.33
CA ILE A 159 14.17 -14.86 -1.84
C ILE A 159 14.51 -15.70 -3.07
N GLU A 160 15.76 -16.11 -3.17
CA GLU A 160 16.24 -16.99 -4.24
C GLU A 160 16.83 -18.25 -3.60
N ASN A 161 16.27 -19.42 -3.95
CA ASN A 161 16.66 -20.71 -3.37
C ASN A 161 16.56 -20.77 -1.83
N GLY A 162 15.64 -20.03 -1.23
CA GLY A 162 15.47 -19.93 0.22
C GLY A 162 16.44 -18.96 0.91
N GLU A 163 17.36 -18.35 0.16
CA GLU A 163 18.27 -17.33 0.67
C GLU A 163 17.75 -15.93 0.37
N ARG A 164 17.80 -15.05 1.37
CA ARG A 164 17.48 -13.63 1.23
C ARG A 164 18.65 -12.93 0.56
N LYS A 165 18.45 -12.39 -0.64
CA LYS A 165 19.46 -11.64 -1.38
C LYS A 165 19.03 -10.21 -1.57
N VAL A 166 19.99 -9.29 -1.49
CA VAL A 166 19.77 -7.87 -1.80
C VAL A 166 19.50 -7.74 -3.29
N PHE A 167 18.33 -7.22 -3.64
CA PHE A 167 17.92 -6.95 -5.02
C PHE A 167 18.19 -5.49 -5.41
N LYS A 168 17.88 -4.56 -4.50
CA LYS A 168 18.03 -3.12 -4.71
C LYS A 168 18.46 -2.48 -3.40
N SER A 169 19.41 -1.55 -3.46
CA SER A 169 19.72 -0.69 -2.32
C SER A 169 19.97 0.71 -2.83
N ARG A 170 19.30 1.71 -2.24
CA ARG A 170 19.41 3.10 -2.65
C ARG A 170 19.21 4.02 -1.45
N ARG A 171 19.81 5.20 -1.46
CA ARG A 171 19.48 6.24 -0.47
C ARG A 171 17.99 6.57 -0.56
N LEU A 172 17.37 6.83 0.58
CA LEU A 172 15.94 7.10 0.65
C LEU A 172 15.53 8.26 -0.27
N ALA A 173 16.24 9.38 -0.22
CA ALA A 173 15.94 10.54 -1.05
C ALA A 173 16.00 10.22 -2.56
N ASP A 174 17.01 9.46 -2.99
CA ASP A 174 17.19 9.07 -4.38
C ASP A 174 16.12 8.06 -4.84
N ASP A 175 15.62 7.23 -3.93
CA ASP A 175 14.55 6.27 -4.20
C ASP A 175 13.20 6.96 -4.34
N LEU A 176 12.84 7.80 -3.37
CA LEU A 176 11.65 8.63 -3.41
C LEU A 176 11.63 9.50 -4.66
N PHE A 177 12.72 10.21 -4.94
CA PHE A 177 12.82 11.08 -6.11
C PHE A 177 12.64 10.31 -7.43
N GLU A 178 13.13 9.07 -7.52
CA GLU A 178 12.93 8.23 -8.69
C GLU A 178 11.49 7.76 -8.88
N SER A 179 10.80 7.38 -7.80
CA SER A 179 9.38 7.04 -7.92
C SER A 179 8.54 8.27 -8.27
N LEU A 180 8.77 9.37 -7.55
CA LEU A 180 8.01 10.61 -7.71
C LEU A 180 8.16 11.23 -9.11
N ARG A 181 9.34 11.16 -9.73
CA ARG A 181 9.50 11.66 -11.12
C ARG A 181 8.70 10.86 -12.15
N HIS A 182 8.27 9.64 -11.81
CA HIS A 182 7.42 8.79 -12.64
C HIS A 182 5.94 8.87 -12.24
N ASP A 183 5.56 9.87 -11.43
CA ASP A 183 4.21 10.02 -10.88
C ASP A 183 3.78 8.81 -10.01
N GLU A 184 4.75 8.15 -9.37
CA GLU A 184 4.55 7.02 -8.47
C GLU A 184 4.85 7.44 -7.02
N ILE A 185 3.95 7.10 -6.10
CA ILE A 185 4.13 7.31 -4.67
C ILE A 185 4.52 5.96 -4.07
N PRO A 186 5.77 5.76 -3.62
CA PRO A 186 6.23 4.46 -3.16
C PRO A 186 5.68 4.15 -1.76
N TYR A 187 5.23 2.91 -1.58
CA TYR A 187 4.78 2.39 -0.29
C TYR A 187 5.81 1.39 0.27
N TYR A 188 6.42 1.73 1.42
CA TYR A 188 7.47 0.91 2.04
C TYR A 188 6.87 0.04 3.15
N HIS A 189 6.69 -1.25 2.86
CA HIS A 189 6.07 -2.18 3.80
C HIS A 189 6.63 -3.61 3.68
N GLY A 190 6.28 -4.43 4.67
CA GLY A 190 6.55 -5.87 4.70
C GLY A 190 8.03 -6.23 4.87
N ASP A 191 8.29 -7.54 4.89
CA ASP A 191 9.60 -8.11 5.24
C ASP A 191 10.58 -8.14 4.05
N HIS A 192 10.11 -7.77 2.85
CA HIS A 192 10.92 -7.70 1.63
C HIS A 192 11.65 -6.37 1.48
N SER A 193 11.56 -5.47 2.46
CA SER A 193 12.34 -4.24 2.52
C SER A 193 12.87 -4.00 3.93
N GLY A 194 13.95 -3.23 4.04
CA GLY A 194 14.50 -2.78 5.31
C GLY A 194 15.19 -1.43 5.14
N VAL A 195 15.36 -0.75 6.27
CA VAL A 195 16.02 0.56 6.35
C VAL A 195 17.37 0.35 7.02
N TYR A 196 18.45 0.76 6.36
CA TYR A 196 19.82 0.51 6.77
C TYR A 196 20.65 1.79 6.78
N THR A 197 21.69 1.81 7.60
CA THR A 197 22.73 2.87 7.58
C THR A 197 23.80 2.64 6.51
N VAL A 198 23.84 1.43 5.94
CA VAL A 198 24.85 1.00 4.96
C VAL A 198 24.16 0.48 3.70
N ALA A 199 24.68 0.88 2.54
CA ALA A 199 24.21 0.38 1.25
C ALA A 199 24.43 -1.12 1.10
N HIS A 200 23.49 -1.80 0.43
CA HIS A 200 23.53 -3.22 0.09
C HIS A 200 23.71 -4.16 1.29
N SER A 201 23.29 -3.74 2.49
CA SER A 201 23.36 -4.58 3.68
C SER A 201 22.10 -5.42 3.86
N ALA A 202 22.28 -6.61 4.42
CA ALA A 202 21.24 -7.44 5.00
C ALA A 202 21.53 -7.78 6.48
N GLU A 203 22.60 -7.21 7.04
CA GLU A 203 23.07 -7.48 8.41
C GLU A 203 22.26 -6.67 9.43
N GLU A 204 21.85 -7.31 10.53
CA GLU A 204 21.05 -6.67 11.58
C GLU A 204 21.76 -5.48 12.22
N ASP A 205 23.08 -5.55 12.39
CA ASP A 205 23.91 -4.48 12.95
C ASP A 205 23.94 -3.22 12.08
N HIS A 206 23.55 -3.33 10.80
CA HIS A 206 23.45 -2.20 9.87
C HIS A 206 22.02 -1.66 9.77
N LEU A 207 21.04 -2.24 10.46
CA LEU A 207 19.68 -1.70 10.49
C LEU A 207 19.69 -0.29 11.06
N HIS A 208 18.85 0.57 10.49
CA HIS A 208 18.73 1.92 10.99
C HIS A 208 18.12 1.90 12.41
N PRO A 209 18.77 2.50 13.42
CA PRO A 209 18.39 2.30 14.82
C PRO A 209 17.03 2.91 15.20
N GLN A 210 16.51 3.81 14.36
CA GLN A 210 15.29 4.58 14.64
C GLN A 210 14.22 4.48 13.56
N LEU A 211 14.53 3.90 12.39
CA LEU A 211 13.64 3.95 11.23
C LEU A 211 13.34 2.54 10.75
N THR A 212 12.05 2.27 10.59
CA THR A 212 11.52 1.07 9.94
C THR A 212 10.88 1.46 8.61
N PRO A 213 10.61 0.50 7.70
CA PRO A 213 9.87 0.79 6.47
C PRO A 213 8.52 1.50 6.73
N ARG A 214 7.88 1.17 7.86
CA ARG A 214 6.64 1.84 8.28
C ARG A 214 6.85 3.31 8.63
N ASP A 215 7.92 3.64 9.35
CA ASP A 215 8.26 5.04 9.64
C ASP A 215 8.52 5.82 8.35
N ILE A 216 9.19 5.20 7.37
CA ILE A 216 9.39 5.80 6.05
C ILE A 216 8.05 6.05 5.33
N THR A 217 7.10 5.12 5.40
CA THR A 217 5.76 5.35 4.85
C THR A 217 5.05 6.52 5.54
N HIS A 218 5.19 6.68 6.86
CA HIS A 218 4.65 7.86 7.54
C HIS A 218 5.26 9.15 7.01
N LEU A 219 6.58 9.19 6.77
CA LEU A 219 7.24 10.33 6.15
C LEU A 219 6.71 10.62 4.74
N VAL A 220 6.51 9.58 3.91
CA VAL A 220 5.90 9.73 2.58
C VAL A 220 4.50 10.37 2.67
N ILE A 221 3.67 9.88 3.60
CA ILE A 221 2.32 10.41 3.84
C ILE A 221 2.35 11.89 4.26
N GLU A 222 3.37 12.29 4.99
CA GLU A 222 3.55 13.66 5.47
C GLU A 222 4.02 14.62 4.37
N ILE A 223 5.04 14.23 3.58
CA ILE A 223 5.71 15.14 2.65
C ILE A 223 5.07 15.19 1.25
N VAL A 224 4.53 14.06 0.76
CA VAL A 224 4.04 13.97 -0.62
C VAL A 224 2.85 14.87 -0.93
N PRO A 225 1.91 15.17 0.00
CA PRO A 225 0.86 16.15 -0.27
C PRO A 225 1.37 17.49 -0.82
N ASP A 226 2.55 17.97 -0.40
CA ASP A 226 3.17 19.23 -0.87
C ASP A 226 3.76 19.13 -2.29
N PHE A 227 3.78 17.93 -2.86
CA PHE A 227 4.26 17.63 -4.21
C PHE A 227 3.14 17.40 -5.20
N LEU A 228 1.89 17.27 -4.75
CA LEU A 228 0.74 17.00 -5.62
C LEU A 228 0.13 18.30 -6.17
N ILE A 229 -0.24 18.29 -7.45
CA ILE A 229 -0.95 19.36 -8.15
C ILE A 229 -2.19 18.84 -8.87
#